data_AF-A0AAJ5S160-F1
#
_entry.id   AF-A0AAJ5S160-F1
#
_cell.length_a   1.000
_cell.length_b   1.000
_cell.length_c   1.000
_cell.angle_alpha   90.00
_cell.angle_beta   90.00
_cell.angle_gamma   90.00
#
_symmetry.space_group_name_H-M   'P 1'
#
loop_
_entity.id
_entity.type
_entity.pdbx_description
1 polymer ?
#
loop_
_entity_poly.entity_id
_entity_poly.type
_entity_poly.pdbx_seq_one_letter_code
_entity_poly.pdbx_strand_id
1 'polypeptide(L)'
;MFWKKDKSVRVKLITPVTLAVPPLPCQSLPTQPPIDSQDPTTNRDLAFKLVTLSAVASQAALMVYGYSHKVGYYNHFGIDINEVALSTPALLLQGYVDILDGTFRASDSYPIVAPSLTALAFVLVAAVFIKAITSRLKTNVVIGSSTWVGMLMFLAFFVPAIGLINGGDEGRKDFKTLTALDAPYGLERVQSIITDKQTKLTGHLILADGMNTFLLVDKTVFKVEDKSGRIIRQVDLRLRTDSP
;
A
#
# COMPACT_ATOMS: atom_id res chain seq x y z
N MET A 1 -100.26 4.59 57.38
CA MET A 1 -100.78 5.95 57.13
C MET A 1 -100.01 6.52 55.94
N PHE A 2 -100.74 6.73 54.83
CA PHE A 2 -100.43 7.50 53.61
C PHE A 2 -99.18 7.23 52.75
N TRP A 3 -99.45 6.60 51.61
CA TRP A 3 -98.76 6.86 50.34
C TRP A 3 -99.31 8.17 49.73
N LYS A 4 -98.45 9.04 49.18
CA LYS A 4 -98.81 9.87 48.01
C LYS A 4 -97.57 10.41 47.28
N LYS A 5 -97.60 10.20 45.96
CA LYS A 5 -96.71 10.70 44.90
C LYS A 5 -96.52 12.20 44.96
N ASP A 6 -95.34 12.69 44.56
CA ASP A 6 -95.29 13.71 43.50
C ASP A 6 -93.91 13.93 42.85
N LYS A 7 -93.97 14.04 41.52
CA LYS A 7 -93.19 14.90 40.61
C LYS A 7 -91.73 14.60 40.26
N SER A 8 -91.60 14.22 38.98
CA SER A 8 -90.43 14.27 38.11
C SER A 8 -89.68 15.62 38.16
N VAL A 9 -88.41 15.58 38.55
CA VAL A 9 -87.49 16.72 38.43
C VAL A 9 -86.82 16.67 37.04
N ARG A 10 -87.01 17.73 36.26
CA ARG A 10 -86.41 17.90 34.92
C ARG A 10 -84.90 18.07 35.04
N VAL A 11 -84.20 17.30 34.23
CA VAL A 11 -82.76 17.37 33.96
C VAL A 11 -82.41 18.71 33.34
N LYS A 12 -81.42 19.41 33.91
CA LYS A 12 -80.62 20.42 33.22
C LYS A 12 -79.22 19.82 33.07
N LEU A 13 -78.93 19.29 31.88
CA LEU A 13 -77.59 18.90 31.45
C LEU A 13 -76.77 20.17 31.27
N ILE A 14 -75.95 20.49 32.26
CA ILE A 14 -74.93 21.53 32.13
C ILE A 14 -73.71 21.01 32.86
N THR A 15 -72.58 21.02 32.15
CA THR A 15 -71.21 20.55 32.47
C THR A 15 -70.94 19.05 32.25
N PRO A 16 -70.01 18.70 31.32
CA PRO A 16 -69.50 17.35 31.19
C PRO A 16 -68.64 17.03 32.41
N VAL A 17 -69.10 16.09 33.23
CA VAL A 17 -68.26 15.49 34.26
C VAL A 17 -67.31 14.51 33.57
N THR A 18 -66.06 14.92 33.49
CA THR A 18 -64.91 14.05 33.22
C THR A 18 -64.93 12.91 34.22
N LEU A 19 -65.32 11.71 33.76
CA LEU A 19 -65.20 10.48 34.52
C LEU A 19 -63.72 10.20 34.76
N ALA A 20 -63.23 10.63 35.91
CA ALA A 20 -61.95 10.18 36.45
C ALA A 20 -62.12 8.70 36.83
N VAL A 21 -61.75 7.83 35.89
CA VAL A 21 -61.52 6.42 36.17
C VAL A 21 -60.34 6.34 37.13
N PRO A 22 -60.47 5.76 38.34
CA PRO A 22 -59.32 5.49 39.17
C PRO A 22 -58.40 4.55 38.39
N PRO A 23 -57.12 4.91 38.15
CA PRO A 23 -56.24 4.06 37.38
C PRO A 23 -56.08 2.74 38.14
N LEU A 24 -56.31 1.63 37.42
CA LEU A 24 -55.80 0.32 37.82
C LEU A 24 -54.33 0.52 38.21
N PRO A 25 -53.82 -0.14 39.27
CA PRO A 25 -52.39 -0.22 39.46
C PRO A 25 -51.82 -0.90 38.21
N CYS A 26 -51.31 -0.07 37.28
CA CYS A 26 -50.46 -0.54 36.21
C CYS A 26 -49.35 -1.30 36.91
N GLN A 27 -49.36 -2.62 36.77
CA GLN A 27 -48.12 -3.37 36.84
C GLN A 27 -47.19 -2.63 35.89
N SER A 28 -46.21 -1.92 36.45
CA SER A 28 -45.08 -1.44 35.70
C SER A 28 -44.58 -2.64 34.92
N LEU A 29 -44.78 -2.64 33.60
CA LEU A 29 -43.88 -3.36 32.71
C LEU A 29 -42.49 -3.07 33.28
N PRO A 30 -41.65 -4.07 33.59
CA PRO A 30 -40.28 -3.77 33.94
C PRO A 30 -39.78 -2.90 32.80
N THR A 31 -39.50 -1.62 33.11
CA THR A 31 -38.74 -0.75 32.25
C THR A 31 -37.51 -1.57 31.95
N GLN A 32 -37.46 -2.19 30.77
CA GLN A 32 -36.23 -2.78 30.28
C GLN A 32 -35.23 -1.64 30.47
N PRO A 33 -34.10 -1.86 31.18
CA PRO A 33 -33.05 -0.87 31.18
C PRO A 33 -32.85 -0.48 29.72
N PRO A 34 -32.70 0.82 29.39
CA PRO A 34 -32.39 1.20 28.01
C PRO A 34 -31.32 0.23 27.56
N ILE A 35 -31.59 -0.54 26.49
CA ILE A 35 -30.59 -1.41 25.89
C ILE A 35 -29.39 -0.50 25.78
N ASP A 36 -28.36 -0.73 26.60
CA ASP A 36 -27.20 0.14 26.64
C ASP A 36 -26.86 0.38 25.19
N SER A 37 -27.00 1.64 24.75
CA SER A 37 -26.34 2.11 23.56
C SER A 37 -24.86 2.02 23.92
N GLN A 38 -24.33 0.79 23.87
CA GLN A 38 -22.94 0.49 24.13
C GLN A 38 -22.22 1.12 22.96
N ASP A 39 -21.71 2.31 23.23
CA ASP A 39 -20.99 3.08 22.24
C ASP A 39 -19.88 2.22 21.63
N PRO A 40 -19.64 2.35 20.32
CA PRO A 40 -18.58 1.61 19.66
C PRO A 40 -17.23 1.91 20.35
N THR A 41 -16.64 0.89 20.96
CA THR A 41 -15.34 1.02 21.62
C THR A 41 -14.23 0.64 20.64
N THR A 42 -13.26 1.53 20.46
CA THR A 42 -12.05 1.28 19.64
C THR A 42 -10.86 0.98 20.53
N ASN A 43 -10.21 -0.16 20.32
CA ASN A 43 -9.00 -0.55 21.04
C ASN A 43 -7.76 0.11 20.39
N ARG A 44 -7.35 1.25 20.95
CA ARG A 44 -6.20 2.03 20.45
C ARG A 44 -4.86 1.30 20.60
N ASP A 45 -4.66 0.57 21.71
CA ASP A 45 -3.42 -0.20 21.93
C ASP A 45 -3.25 -1.29 20.87
N LEU A 46 -4.32 -2.04 20.60
CA LEU A 46 -4.33 -3.04 19.54
C LEU A 46 -4.10 -2.41 18.15
N ALA A 47 -4.70 -1.24 17.89
CA ALA A 47 -4.49 -0.52 16.63
C ALA A 47 -3.03 -0.15 16.43
N PHE A 48 -2.37 0.43 17.44
CA PHE A 48 -0.94 0.75 17.36
C PHE A 48 -0.08 -0.48 17.15
N LYS A 49 -0.32 -1.57 17.88
CA LYS A 49 0.41 -2.83 17.72
C LYS A 49 0.28 -3.41 16.31
N LEU A 50 -0.93 -3.41 15.76
CA LEU A 50 -1.18 -3.91 14.40
C LEU A 50 -0.54 -3.02 13.33
N VAL A 51 -0.56 -1.69 13.50
CA VAL A 51 0.12 -0.76 12.59
C VAL A 51 1.63 -0.95 12.64
N THR A 52 2.23 -1.01 13.83
CA THR A 52 3.67 -1.21 13.98
C THR A 52 4.11 -2.58 13.43
N LEU A 53 3.38 -3.65 13.75
CA LEU A 53 3.68 -4.98 13.25
C LEU A 53 3.57 -5.06 11.73
N SER A 54 2.51 -4.47 11.15
CA SER A 54 2.32 -4.46 9.70
C SER A 54 3.38 -3.61 8.99
N ALA A 55 3.81 -2.49 9.57
CA ALA A 55 4.91 -1.69 9.04
C ALA A 55 6.23 -2.46 9.01
N VAL A 56 6.60 -3.12 10.12
CA VAL A 56 7.82 -3.95 10.20
C VAL A 56 7.75 -5.13 9.24
N ALA A 57 6.62 -5.83 9.21
CA ALA A 57 6.42 -6.96 8.30
C ALA A 57 6.49 -6.54 6.82
N SER A 58 5.92 -5.38 6.47
CA SER A 58 5.95 -4.85 5.10
C SER A 58 7.36 -4.45 4.68
N GLN A 59 8.12 -3.80 5.56
CA GLN A 59 9.53 -3.47 5.29
C GLN A 59 10.38 -4.73 5.12
N ALA A 60 10.19 -5.74 5.98
CA ALA A 60 10.88 -7.02 5.84
C ALA A 60 10.53 -7.72 4.53
N ALA A 61 9.24 -7.76 4.16
CA ALA A 61 8.79 -8.36 2.91
C ALA A 61 9.38 -7.64 1.68
N LEU A 62 9.38 -6.31 1.66
CA LEU A 62 9.98 -5.51 0.60
C LEU A 62 11.49 -5.77 0.50
N MET A 63 12.19 -5.85 1.62
CA MET A 63 13.62 -6.12 1.66
C MET A 63 13.93 -7.52 1.09
N VAL A 64 13.20 -8.54 1.53
CA VAL A 64 13.36 -9.92 1.03
C VAL A 64 13.05 -10.00 -0.46
N TYR A 65 11.98 -9.34 -0.92
CA TYR A 65 11.60 -9.32 -2.32
C TYR A 65 12.66 -8.61 -3.19
N GLY A 66 13.07 -7.40 -2.79
CA GLY A 66 14.13 -6.65 -3.49
C GLY A 66 15.45 -7.41 -3.51
N TYR A 67 15.84 -8.06 -2.41
CA TYR A 67 17.03 -8.92 -2.38
C TYR A 67 16.90 -10.11 -3.33
N SER A 68 15.76 -10.82 -3.30
CA SER A 68 15.51 -11.98 -4.17
C SER A 68 15.54 -11.60 -5.66
N HIS A 69 14.97 -10.45 -6.02
CA HIS A 69 15.05 -9.92 -7.38
C HIS A 69 16.50 -9.65 -7.78
N LYS A 70 17.29 -8.97 -6.94
CA LYS A 70 18.71 -8.69 -7.22
C LYS A 70 19.54 -9.96 -7.35
N VAL A 71 19.32 -10.96 -6.49
CA VAL A 71 19.97 -12.26 -6.59
C VAL A 71 19.68 -12.91 -7.95
N GLY A 72 18.41 -12.99 -8.34
CA GLY A 72 18.02 -13.56 -9.63
C GLY A 72 18.63 -12.79 -10.81
N TYR A 73 18.53 -11.46 -10.78
CA TYR A 73 19.06 -10.59 -11.83
C TYR A 73 20.58 -10.71 -11.99
N TYR A 74 21.35 -10.60 -10.91
CA TYR A 74 22.81 -10.64 -10.97
C TYR A 74 23.36 -12.03 -11.31
N ASN A 75 22.67 -13.10 -10.89
CA ASN A 75 23.03 -14.46 -11.27
C ASN A 75 23.02 -14.68 -12.80
N HIS A 76 22.12 -14.02 -13.54
CA HIS A 76 22.12 -14.10 -15.01
C HIS A 76 23.37 -13.48 -15.65
N PHE A 77 24.06 -12.57 -14.95
CA PHE A 77 25.32 -11.97 -15.36
C PHE A 77 26.54 -12.66 -14.72
N GLY A 78 26.34 -13.78 -14.02
CA GLY A 78 27.42 -14.49 -13.31
C GLY A 78 28.02 -13.69 -12.14
N ILE A 79 27.33 -12.66 -11.67
CA ILE A 79 27.73 -11.84 -10.53
C ILE A 79 27.12 -12.48 -9.28
N ASP A 80 27.96 -12.88 -8.33
CA ASP A 80 27.50 -13.39 -7.04
C ASP A 80 26.99 -12.21 -6.20
N ILE A 81 25.85 -12.39 -5.54
CA ILE A 81 25.25 -11.35 -4.69
C ILE A 81 26.18 -10.90 -3.56
N ASN A 82 27.07 -11.77 -3.09
CA ASN A 82 28.06 -11.47 -2.04
C ASN A 82 29.15 -10.51 -2.52
N GLU A 83 29.26 -10.28 -3.83
CA GLU A 83 30.20 -9.32 -4.39
C GLU A 83 29.65 -7.90 -4.44
N VAL A 84 28.35 -7.73 -4.19
CA VAL A 84 27.66 -6.44 -4.32
C VAL A 84 27.35 -5.85 -2.95
N ALA A 85 27.75 -4.61 -2.74
CA ALA A 85 27.38 -3.87 -1.54
C ALA A 85 25.91 -3.38 -1.64
N LEU A 86 24.97 -4.19 -1.16
CA LEU A 86 23.55 -3.86 -1.11
C LEU A 86 23.18 -3.16 0.20
N SER A 87 22.73 -1.91 0.10
CA SER A 87 22.21 -1.17 1.25
C SER A 87 20.72 -1.49 1.49
N THR A 88 20.29 -1.52 2.74
CA THR A 88 18.88 -1.73 3.10
C THR A 88 17.94 -0.75 2.40
N PRO A 89 18.22 0.56 2.30
CA PRO A 89 17.37 1.49 1.56
C PRO A 89 17.25 1.14 0.07
N ALA A 90 18.33 0.69 -0.57
CA ALA A 90 18.31 0.29 -1.97
C ALA A 90 17.45 -0.97 -2.18
N LEU A 91 17.51 -1.94 -1.26
CA LEU A 91 16.68 -3.14 -1.32
C LEU A 91 15.20 -2.84 -1.11
N LEU A 92 14.86 -1.99 -0.15
CA LEU A 92 13.48 -1.54 0.09
C LEU A 92 12.92 -0.80 -1.13
N LEU A 93 13.71 0.13 -1.67
CA LEU A 93 13.31 0.89 -2.86
C LEU A 93 13.14 -0.02 -4.06
N GLN A 94 14.06 -0.96 -4.29
CA GLN A 94 13.93 -1.93 -5.37
C GLN A 94 12.66 -2.76 -5.23
N GLY A 95 12.42 -3.35 -4.05
CA GLY A 95 11.23 -4.16 -3.81
C GLY A 95 9.93 -3.37 -4.02
N TYR A 96 9.92 -2.08 -3.64
CA TYR A 96 8.80 -1.20 -3.88
C TYR A 96 8.60 -0.88 -5.37
N VAL A 97 9.68 -0.52 -6.09
CA VAL A 97 9.63 -0.24 -7.53
C VAL A 97 9.17 -1.46 -8.32
N ASP A 98 9.61 -2.66 -7.95
CA ASP A 98 9.20 -3.91 -8.61
C ASP A 98 7.70 -4.20 -8.43
N ILE A 99 7.14 -3.89 -7.25
CA ILE A 99 5.69 -4.00 -7.00
C ILE A 99 4.92 -2.95 -7.81
N LEU A 100 5.41 -1.71 -7.86
CA LEU A 100 4.81 -0.66 -8.68
C LEU A 100 4.81 -1.05 -10.16
N ASP A 101 5.95 -1.46 -10.70
CA ASP A 101 6.09 -1.86 -12.11
C ASP A 101 5.20 -3.06 -12.41
N GLY A 102 5.15 -4.07 -11.52
CA GLY A 102 4.21 -5.18 -11.64
C GLY A 102 2.75 -4.73 -11.69
N THR A 103 2.38 -3.74 -10.87
CA THR A 103 1.03 -3.18 -10.84
C THR A 103 0.70 -2.38 -12.11
N PHE A 104 1.66 -1.60 -12.61
CA PHE A 104 1.50 -0.86 -13.87
C PHE A 104 1.43 -1.80 -15.07
N ARG A 105 2.29 -2.82 -15.18
CA ARG A 105 2.22 -3.83 -16.24
C ARG A 105 0.88 -4.59 -16.25
N ALA A 106 0.38 -4.94 -15.06
CA ALA A 106 -0.94 -5.54 -14.93
C ALA A 106 -2.05 -4.58 -15.39
N SER A 107 -1.89 -3.28 -15.13
CA SER A 107 -2.81 -2.23 -15.56
C SER A 107 -2.74 -1.96 -17.06
N ASP A 108 -1.56 -1.96 -17.67
CA ASP A 108 -1.41 -1.82 -19.12
C ASP A 108 -2.08 -2.99 -19.86
N SER A 109 -2.01 -4.20 -19.27
CA SER A 109 -2.70 -5.38 -19.82
C SER A 109 -4.22 -5.34 -19.58
N TYR A 110 -4.66 -4.83 -18.42
CA TYR A 110 -6.07 -4.77 -18.02
C TYR A 110 -6.41 -3.43 -17.33
N PRO A 111 -6.62 -2.34 -18.12
CA PRO A 111 -6.61 -0.96 -17.60
C PRO A 111 -7.72 -0.64 -16.61
N ILE A 112 -8.86 -1.34 -16.68
CA ILE A 112 -9.98 -1.12 -15.76
C ILE A 112 -9.92 -2.10 -14.58
N VAL A 113 -9.56 -3.36 -14.83
CA VAL A 113 -9.65 -4.43 -13.84
C VAL A 113 -8.52 -4.37 -12.83
N ALA A 114 -7.27 -4.16 -13.28
CA ALA A 114 -6.12 -4.23 -12.38
C ALA A 114 -6.06 -3.09 -11.34
N PRO A 115 -6.32 -1.81 -11.69
CA PRO A 115 -6.39 -0.75 -10.68
C PRO A 115 -7.53 -0.97 -9.69
N SER A 116 -8.69 -1.43 -10.17
CA SER A 116 -9.86 -1.71 -9.33
C SER A 116 -9.59 -2.85 -8.35
N LEU A 117 -8.97 -3.94 -8.82
CA LEU A 117 -8.62 -5.09 -7.98
C LEU A 117 -7.56 -4.71 -6.93
N THR A 118 -6.59 -3.87 -7.33
CA THR A 118 -5.56 -3.35 -6.42
C THR A 118 -6.19 -2.48 -5.34
N ALA A 119 -7.04 -1.51 -5.72
CA ALA A 119 -7.76 -0.67 -4.77
C ALA A 119 -8.64 -1.50 -3.82
N LEU A 120 -9.30 -2.53 -4.34
CA LEU A 120 -10.11 -3.46 -3.54
C LEU A 120 -9.25 -4.20 -2.50
N ALA A 121 -8.03 -4.60 -2.83
CA ALA A 121 -7.11 -5.21 -1.87
C ALA A 121 -6.81 -4.28 -0.68
N PHE A 122 -6.56 -2.98 -0.93
CA PHE A 122 -6.36 -2.00 0.14
C PHE A 122 -7.62 -1.82 1.00
N VAL A 123 -8.81 -1.79 0.38
CA VAL A 123 -10.10 -1.71 1.10
C VAL A 123 -10.32 -2.96 1.97
N LEU A 124 -9.99 -4.15 1.48
CA LEU A 124 -10.07 -5.39 2.26
C LEU A 124 -9.13 -5.37 3.46
N VAL A 125 -7.88 -4.95 3.27
CA VAL A 125 -6.91 -4.80 4.37
C VAL A 125 -7.43 -3.80 5.41
N ALA A 126 -7.97 -2.67 4.98
CA ALA A 126 -8.59 -1.68 5.87
C ALA A 126 -9.81 -2.23 6.61
N ALA A 127 -10.64 -3.04 5.94
CA ALA A 127 -11.81 -3.69 6.56
C ALA A 127 -11.40 -4.69 7.64
N VAL A 128 -10.39 -5.52 7.38
CA VAL A 128 -9.81 -6.45 8.37
C VAL A 128 -9.26 -5.67 9.56
N PHE A 129 -8.51 -4.60 9.30
CA PHE A 129 -7.94 -3.75 10.34
C PHE A 129 -9.02 -3.12 11.23
N ILE A 130 -10.02 -2.46 10.64
CA ILE A 130 -11.12 -1.81 11.36
C ILE A 130 -11.91 -2.83 12.19
N LYS A 131 -12.22 -4.00 11.63
CA LYS A 131 -12.91 -5.07 12.37
C LYS A 131 -12.07 -5.63 13.52
N ALA A 132 -10.75 -5.70 13.38
CA ALA A 132 -9.88 -6.19 14.44
C ALA A 132 -9.82 -5.23 15.64
N ILE A 133 -9.82 -3.92 15.39
CA ILE A 133 -9.64 -2.91 16.45
C ILE A 133 -10.95 -2.38 17.04
N THR A 134 -12.07 -2.55 16.35
CA THR A 134 -13.37 -2.04 16.80
C THR A 134 -14.32 -3.15 17.17
N SER A 135 -14.99 -3.00 18.31
CA SER A 135 -16.08 -3.87 18.72
C SER A 135 -17.43 -3.22 18.43
N ARG A 136 -18.40 -4.02 18.00
CA ARG A 136 -19.82 -3.63 17.88
C ARG A 136 -20.11 -2.48 16.90
N LEU A 137 -19.26 -2.27 15.88
CA LEU A 137 -19.57 -1.35 14.80
C LEU A 137 -20.67 -1.91 13.88
N LYS A 138 -21.62 -1.07 13.48
CA LYS A 138 -22.62 -1.42 12.44
C LYS A 138 -21.90 -1.73 11.13
N THR A 139 -22.35 -2.76 10.41
CA THR A 139 -21.76 -3.21 9.13
C THR A 139 -21.58 -2.06 8.13
N ASN A 140 -22.57 -1.17 8.00
CA ASN A 140 -22.51 -0.03 7.09
C ASN A 140 -21.39 0.97 7.44
N VAL A 141 -21.09 1.13 8.74
CA VAL A 141 -20.00 2.01 9.20
C VAL A 141 -18.65 1.35 8.90
N VAL A 142 -18.51 0.04 9.13
CA VAL A 142 -17.29 -0.70 8.76
C VAL A 142 -17.03 -0.58 7.26
N ILE A 143 -18.05 -0.79 6.42
CA ILE A 143 -17.93 -0.66 4.97
C ILE A 143 -17.50 0.75 4.60
N GLY A 144 -18.22 1.78 5.05
CA GLY A 144 -17.91 3.17 4.72
C GLY A 144 -16.51 3.60 5.16
N SER A 145 -16.12 3.29 6.40
CA SER A 145 -14.78 3.60 6.91
C SER A 145 -13.69 2.82 6.22
N SER A 146 -13.89 1.53 5.93
CA SER A 146 -12.91 0.71 5.21
C SER A 146 -12.66 1.19 3.79
N THR A 147 -13.71 1.64 3.10
CA THR A 147 -13.58 2.20 1.75
C THR A 147 -12.76 3.48 1.77
N TRP A 148 -13.07 4.43 2.67
CA TRP A 148 -12.32 5.68 2.78
C TRP A 148 -10.87 5.47 3.21
N VAL A 149 -10.63 4.67 4.26
CA VAL A 149 -9.28 4.38 4.75
C VAL A 149 -8.49 3.59 3.71
N GLY A 150 -9.08 2.58 3.09
CA GLY A 150 -8.44 1.79 2.04
C GLY A 150 -8.09 2.63 0.81
N MET A 151 -8.98 3.53 0.38
CA MET A 151 -8.70 4.43 -0.73
C MET A 151 -7.58 5.42 -0.39
N LEU A 152 -7.54 5.95 0.84
CA LEU A 152 -6.44 6.79 1.29
C LEU A 152 -5.11 6.03 1.33
N MET A 153 -5.10 4.78 1.82
CA MET A 153 -3.90 3.93 1.80
C MET A 153 -3.44 3.64 0.37
N PHE A 154 -4.38 3.34 -0.54
CA PHE A 154 -4.10 3.14 -1.96
C PHE A 154 -3.44 4.38 -2.55
N LEU A 155 -4.02 5.56 -2.37
CA LEU A 155 -3.44 6.81 -2.87
C LEU A 155 -2.05 7.07 -2.27
N ALA A 156 -1.90 6.92 -0.95
CA ALA A 156 -0.63 7.12 -0.25
C ALA A 156 0.46 6.17 -0.74
N PHE A 157 0.12 4.92 -1.07
CA PHE A 157 1.04 3.94 -1.61
C PHE A 157 1.63 4.37 -2.95
N PHE A 158 0.87 5.06 -3.81
CA PHE A 158 1.35 5.52 -5.12
C PHE A 158 1.98 6.92 -5.11
N VAL A 159 1.92 7.67 -4.01
CA VAL A 159 2.54 9.01 -3.91
C VAL A 159 4.03 9.00 -4.33
N PRO A 160 4.88 8.05 -3.88
CA PRO A 160 6.28 8.03 -4.30
C PRO A 160 6.47 7.79 -5.82
N ALA A 161 5.51 7.17 -6.51
CA ALA A 161 5.57 6.99 -7.96
C ALA A 161 5.56 8.33 -8.71
N ILE A 162 4.86 9.34 -8.18
CA ILE A 162 4.87 10.71 -8.71
C ILE A 162 6.29 11.27 -8.64
N GLY A 163 7.02 11.03 -7.54
CA GLY A 163 8.42 11.44 -7.40
C GLY A 163 9.33 10.81 -8.45
N LEU A 164 9.12 9.52 -8.75
CA LEU A 164 9.89 8.80 -9.77
C LEU A 164 9.62 9.35 -11.18
N ILE A 165 8.37 9.62 -11.52
CA ILE A 165 7.96 10.18 -12.82
C ILE A 165 8.52 11.59 -12.98
N ASN A 166 8.30 12.45 -11.98
CA ASN A 166 8.77 13.83 -12.01
C ASN A 166 10.29 13.92 -12.12
N GLY A 167 11.03 13.09 -11.39
CA GLY A 167 12.50 13.04 -11.50
C GLY A 167 12.98 12.61 -12.89
N GLY A 168 12.26 11.69 -13.55
CA GLY A 168 12.55 11.32 -14.94
C GLY A 168 12.30 12.46 -15.93
N ASP A 169 11.19 13.18 -15.77
CA ASP A 169 10.85 14.33 -16.60
C ASP A 169 11.83 15.50 -16.43
N GLU A 170 12.22 15.78 -15.19
CA GLU A 170 13.23 16.78 -14.85
C GLU A 170 14.59 16.42 -15.47
N GLY A 171 15.04 15.18 -15.29
CA GLY A 171 16.29 14.71 -15.91
C GLY A 171 16.29 14.81 -17.44
N ARG A 172 15.16 14.50 -18.10
CA ARG A 172 15.02 14.64 -19.56
C ARG A 172 15.05 16.10 -20.00
N LYS A 173 14.38 16.98 -19.24
CA LYS A 173 14.35 18.42 -19.52
C LYS A 173 15.76 19.03 -19.39
N ASP A 174 16.48 18.66 -18.34
CA ASP A 174 17.84 19.12 -18.11
C ASP A 174 18.79 18.60 -19.19
N PHE A 175 18.69 17.33 -19.56
CA PHE A 175 19.46 16.77 -20.67
C PHE A 175 19.24 17.55 -21.97
N LYS A 176 17.98 17.82 -22.33
CA LYS A 176 17.63 18.60 -23.52
C LYS A 176 18.19 20.02 -23.45
N THR A 177 18.16 20.64 -22.28
CA THR A 177 18.69 21.99 -22.06
C THR A 177 20.21 22.03 -22.20
N LEU A 178 20.91 21.04 -21.65
CA LEU A 178 22.37 20.99 -21.60
C LEU A 178 23.02 20.51 -22.91
N THR A 179 22.31 19.67 -23.68
CA THR A 179 22.87 19.03 -24.89
C THR A 179 22.19 19.46 -26.18
N ALA A 180 21.05 20.17 -26.10
CA ALA A 180 20.18 20.49 -27.23
C ALA A 180 19.63 19.26 -27.99
N LEU A 181 19.75 18.05 -27.43
CA LEU A 181 19.24 16.81 -28.01
C LEU A 181 17.94 16.39 -27.32
N ASP A 182 17.00 15.86 -28.12
CA ASP A 182 15.77 15.27 -27.59
C ASP A 182 15.94 13.76 -27.42
N ALA A 183 15.53 13.23 -26.27
CA ALA A 183 15.64 11.82 -25.92
C ALA A 183 14.28 11.28 -25.46
N PRO A 184 13.27 11.23 -26.36
CA PRO A 184 11.90 10.87 -26.00
C PRO A 184 11.78 9.42 -25.50
N TYR A 185 12.68 8.53 -25.95
CA TYR A 185 12.72 7.12 -25.58
C TYR A 185 13.84 6.79 -24.57
N GLY A 186 14.44 7.82 -23.95
CA GLY A 186 15.58 7.68 -23.06
C GLY A 186 16.93 7.68 -23.79
N LEU A 187 17.98 7.37 -23.04
CA LEU A 187 19.36 7.39 -23.51
C LEU A 187 19.95 6.00 -23.46
N GLU A 188 20.62 5.60 -24.54
CA GLU A 188 21.49 4.42 -24.49
C GLU A 188 22.66 4.73 -23.56
N ARG A 189 22.83 3.90 -22.53
CA ARG A 189 23.88 4.06 -21.54
C ARG A 189 25.05 3.15 -21.91
N VAL A 190 26.05 3.73 -22.54
CA VAL A 190 27.35 3.10 -22.74
C VAL A 190 28.35 3.82 -21.85
N GLN A 191 29.00 3.07 -20.97
CA GLN A 191 30.01 3.60 -20.06
C GLN A 191 31.40 3.20 -20.54
N SER A 192 32.31 4.16 -20.47
CA SER A 192 33.73 3.96 -20.74
C SER A 192 34.53 4.06 -19.45
N ILE A 193 35.38 3.07 -19.17
CA ILE A 193 36.30 3.06 -18.04
C ILE A 193 37.73 2.93 -18.59
N ILE A 194 38.64 3.78 -18.12
CA ILE A 194 40.05 3.68 -18.42
C ILE A 194 40.69 2.82 -17.33
N THR A 195 41.28 1.70 -17.71
CA THR A 195 41.93 0.78 -16.76
C THR A 195 43.29 1.31 -16.30
N ASP A 196 43.85 0.72 -15.25
CA ASP A 196 45.24 0.89 -14.82
C ASP A 196 46.26 0.73 -15.97
N LYS A 197 45.99 -0.19 -16.90
CA LYS A 197 46.79 -0.43 -18.12
C LYS A 197 46.57 0.60 -19.24
N GLN A 198 45.88 1.71 -18.98
CA GLN A 198 45.45 2.71 -19.97
C GLN A 198 44.61 2.14 -21.13
N THR A 199 44.00 0.97 -20.95
CA THR A 199 43.07 0.42 -21.94
C THR A 199 41.67 0.94 -21.67
N LYS A 200 40.95 1.32 -22.72
CA LYS A 200 39.58 1.81 -22.61
C LYS A 200 38.61 0.65 -22.76
N LEU A 201 37.91 0.30 -21.69
CA LEU A 201 36.77 -0.62 -21.72
C LEU A 201 35.50 0.19 -21.96
N THR A 202 34.72 -0.19 -22.97
CA THR A 202 33.46 0.49 -23.33
C THR A 202 32.36 -0.55 -23.41
N GLY A 203 31.30 -0.38 -22.63
CA GLY A 203 30.23 -1.38 -22.53
C GLY A 203 29.01 -0.89 -21.76
N HIS A 204 28.09 -1.79 -21.46
CA HIS A 204 26.88 -1.48 -20.71
C HIS A 204 27.13 -1.62 -19.21
N LEU A 205 26.76 -0.59 -18.45
CA LEU A 205 26.82 -0.63 -16.99
C LEU A 205 25.73 -1.57 -16.46
N ILE A 206 26.13 -2.64 -15.77
CA ILE A 206 25.20 -3.50 -15.03
C ILE A 206 24.95 -2.90 -13.64
N LEU A 207 26.03 -2.50 -12.97
CA LEU A 207 26.01 -2.02 -11.59
C LEU A 207 27.30 -1.23 -11.33
N ALA A 208 27.20 -0.13 -10.59
CA ALA A 208 28.34 0.47 -9.90
C ALA A 208 28.01 0.52 -8.41
N ASP A 209 28.85 -0.12 -7.60
CA ASP A 209 28.86 0.07 -6.15
C ASP A 209 30.02 0.98 -5.75
N GLY A 210 30.10 1.42 -4.49
CA GLY A 210 31.14 2.36 -4.06
C GLY A 210 32.59 1.85 -4.12
N MET A 211 32.80 0.58 -4.49
CA MET A 211 34.11 -0.06 -4.58
C MET A 211 34.41 -0.62 -5.97
N ASN A 212 33.38 -1.08 -6.69
CA ASN A 212 33.50 -1.81 -7.93
C ASN A 212 32.43 -1.37 -8.95
N THR A 213 32.84 -1.33 -10.19
CA THR A 213 31.95 -1.21 -11.35
C THR A 213 31.90 -2.52 -12.13
N PHE A 214 30.70 -3.00 -12.43
CA PHE A 214 30.43 -4.16 -13.25
C PHE A 214 29.97 -3.72 -14.64
N LEU A 215 30.77 -4.02 -15.65
CA LEU A 215 30.57 -3.60 -17.04
C LEU A 215 30.42 -4.82 -17.95
N LEU A 216 29.35 -4.88 -18.75
CA LEU A 216 29.18 -5.86 -19.81
C LEU A 216 29.80 -5.33 -21.10
N VAL A 217 30.84 -6.00 -21.60
CA VAL A 217 31.45 -5.70 -22.90
C VAL A 217 31.25 -6.93 -23.78
N ASP A 218 30.45 -6.79 -24.84
CA ASP A 218 29.99 -7.90 -25.67
C ASP A 218 29.36 -9.02 -24.83
N LYS A 219 30.09 -10.10 -24.56
CA LYS A 219 29.64 -11.27 -23.79
C LYS A 219 30.42 -11.45 -22.49
N THR A 220 31.28 -10.52 -22.13
CA THR A 220 32.14 -10.63 -20.95
C THR A 220 31.77 -9.58 -19.92
N VAL A 221 31.51 -10.01 -18.69
CA VAL A 221 31.29 -9.13 -17.55
C VAL A 221 32.62 -8.86 -16.85
N PHE A 222 33.01 -7.60 -16.82
CA PHE A 222 34.21 -7.11 -16.15
C PHE A 222 33.84 -6.52 -14.80
N LYS A 223 34.53 -6.95 -13.74
CA LYS A 223 34.54 -6.27 -12.45
C LYS A 223 35.78 -5.39 -12.37
N VAL A 224 35.59 -4.08 -12.25
CA VAL A 224 36.66 -3.10 -12.19
C VAL A 224 36.64 -2.43 -10.82
N GLU A 225 37.79 -2.33 -10.16
CA GLU A 225 37.94 -1.57 -8.92
C GLU A 225 37.92 -0.07 -9.22
N ASP A 226 37.03 0.69 -8.58
CA ASP A 226 36.84 2.12 -8.89
C ASP A 226 38.07 2.97 -8.54
N LYS A 227 38.83 2.59 -7.50
CA LYS A 227 39.99 3.36 -7.03
C LYS A 227 41.20 3.25 -7.96
N SER A 228 41.45 2.05 -8.48
CA SER A 228 42.66 1.75 -9.23
C SER A 228 42.41 1.60 -10.74
N GLY A 229 41.16 1.41 -11.15
CA GLY A 229 40.82 1.02 -12.52
C GLY A 229 41.29 -0.41 -12.85
N ARG A 230 41.71 -1.19 -11.86
CA ARG A 230 42.19 -2.57 -12.07
C ARG A 230 41.01 -3.50 -12.30
N ILE A 231 41.12 -4.35 -13.32
CA ILE A 231 40.17 -5.44 -13.55
C ILE A 231 40.43 -6.53 -12.52
N ILE A 232 39.45 -6.79 -11.66
CA ILE A 232 39.51 -7.80 -10.60
C ILE A 232 39.06 -9.17 -11.11
N ARG A 233 38.03 -9.20 -11.96
CA ARG A 233 37.40 -10.43 -12.44
C ARG A 233 36.82 -10.22 -13.84
N GLN A 234 36.81 -11.31 -14.61
CA GLN A 234 36.18 -11.40 -15.93
C GLN A 234 35.31 -12.66 -15.96
N VAL A 235 34.12 -12.55 -16.55
CA VAL A 235 33.18 -13.67 -16.67
C VAL A 235 32.65 -13.72 -18.09
N ASP A 236 32.96 -14.78 -18.83
CA ASP A 236 32.40 -15.00 -20.15
C ASP A 236 31.02 -15.64 -20.06
N LEU A 237 30.01 -14.93 -20.54
CA LEU A 237 28.63 -15.39 -20.60
C LEU A 237 28.43 -16.27 -21.85
N ARG A 238 27.93 -17.48 -21.62
CA ARG A 238 27.60 -18.44 -22.69
C ARG A 238 26.16 -18.92 -22.52
N LEU A 239 25.47 -19.13 -23.63
CA LEU A 239 24.16 -19.76 -23.61
C LEU A 239 24.29 -21.16 -23.01
N ARG A 240 23.46 -21.46 -22.01
CA ARG A 240 23.36 -22.81 -21.46
C ARG A 240 22.52 -23.64 -22.44
N THR A 241 23.15 -24.60 -23.11
CA THR A 241 22.53 -25.40 -24.18
C THR A 241 21.72 -26.60 -23.69
N ASP A 242 21.71 -26.86 -22.38
CA ASP A 242 21.08 -28.04 -21.80
C ASP A 242 19.82 -27.64 -21.01
N SER A 243 18.66 -28.12 -21.45
CA SER A 243 17.39 -28.05 -20.71
C SER A 243 17.41 -29.04 -19.52
N PRO A 244 16.77 -28.72 -18.39
CA PRO A 244 16.38 -29.72 -17.41
C PRO A 244 15.38 -30.73 -17.98
#